data_AF-A0A351TS55-F1
#
_entry.id   AF-A0A351TS55-F1
#
_cell.length_a   1.000
_cell.length_b   1.000
_cell.length_c   1.000
_cell.angle_alpha   90.00
_cell.angle_beta   90.00
_cell.angle_gamma   90.00
#
_symmetry.space_group_name_H-M   'P 1'
#
loop_
_entity.id
_entity.type
_entity.pdbx_description
1 polymer ?
#
loop_
_entity_poly.entity_id
_entity_poly.type
_entity_poly.pdbx_seq_one_letter_code
_entity_poly.pdbx_strand_id
1 'polypeptide(L)'
;RWHISLSTWFRDYLYIPLGGSRCSRGRKYANLLITFTVSGLWHGAGWNFLVWGMLHGVYQMAGDLTGKLRLNINRCLKTRTGSFSYRMAQTVITFLLVDLAWIFFRADGVRAALEYCARMVVKWDPWSLFNGEIYTLGLERPEFNILLAGILVLFLVDLLRHQKGQSFSGFLAEQCIWFRWGVLLALMWATLVFGIYGIQFSSSQFIYFQF
;
A
#
# COMPACT_ATOMS: atom_id res chain seq x y z
N ARG A 1 1.88 -4.84 5.82
CA ARG A 1 2.23 -3.97 6.96
C ARG A 1 2.15 -2.54 6.44
N TRP A 2 1.26 -1.69 6.96
CA TRP A 2 0.96 -0.36 6.43
C TRP A 2 0.60 0.58 7.59
N HIS A 3 1.03 1.85 7.55
CA HIS A 3 0.92 2.84 8.64
C HIS A 3 0.98 2.21 10.05
N ILE A 4 2.16 1.73 10.44
CA ILE A 4 2.33 0.94 11.67
C ILE A 4 1.87 1.73 12.90
N SER A 5 2.17 3.04 12.98
CA SER A 5 1.73 3.90 14.08
C SER A 5 0.21 3.99 14.19
N LEU A 6 -0.47 4.33 13.09
CA LEU A 6 -1.94 4.44 13.04
C LEU A 6 -2.62 3.09 13.31
N SER A 7 -2.13 2.03 12.68
CA SER A 7 -2.64 0.66 12.90
C SER A 7 -2.48 0.23 14.36
N THR A 8 -1.38 0.62 15.00
CA THR A 8 -1.13 0.35 16.43
C THR A 8 -2.10 1.13 17.31
N TRP A 9 -2.35 2.41 16.99
CA TRP A 9 -3.31 3.22 17.72
C TRP A 9 -4.72 2.64 17.65
N PHE A 10 -5.22 2.30 16.45
CA PHE A 10 -6.54 1.66 16.31
C PHE A 10 -6.62 0.30 17.02
N ARG A 11 -5.54 -0.48 16.98
CA ARG A 11 -5.48 -1.75 17.69
C ARG A 11 -5.61 -1.54 19.21
N ASP A 12 -4.82 -0.63 19.76
CA ASP A 12 -4.65 -0.49 21.21
C ASP A 12 -5.77 0.35 21.86
N TYR A 13 -6.30 1.33 21.14
CA TYR A 13 -7.31 2.26 21.67
C TYR A 13 -8.74 2.02 21.18
N LEU A 14 -8.94 1.17 20.17
CA LEU A 14 -10.29 0.83 19.68
C LEU A 14 -10.54 -0.68 19.70
N TYR A 15 -9.73 -1.47 19.00
CA TYR A 15 -9.97 -2.90 18.86
C TYR A 15 -9.88 -3.68 20.19
N ILE A 16 -8.80 -3.47 20.95
CA ILE A 16 -8.58 -4.15 22.25
C ILE A 16 -9.67 -3.75 23.27
N PRO A 17 -9.99 -2.46 23.47
CA PRO A 17 -11.08 -2.03 24.36
C PRO A 17 -12.45 -2.62 24.02
N LEU A 18 -12.76 -2.85 22.74
CA LEU A 18 -14.01 -3.51 22.32
C LEU A 18 -14.08 -5.02 22.68
N GLY A 19 -13.00 -5.58 23.25
CA GLY A 19 -12.84 -6.99 23.61
C GLY A 19 -11.84 -7.75 22.74
N GLY A 20 -11.28 -7.09 21.72
CA GLY A 20 -10.24 -7.63 20.84
C GLY A 20 -10.54 -9.04 20.34
N SER A 21 -9.53 -9.91 20.40
CA SER A 21 -9.64 -11.33 20.03
C SER A 21 -10.05 -12.25 21.20
N ARG A 22 -10.40 -11.71 22.37
CA ARG A 22 -10.77 -12.49 23.57
C ARG A 22 -12.28 -12.78 23.67
N CYS A 23 -13.07 -12.25 22.75
CA CYS A 23 -14.52 -12.42 22.70
C CYS A 23 -14.95 -13.53 21.73
N SER A 24 -16.26 -13.82 21.67
CA SER A 24 -16.82 -14.80 20.73
C SER A 24 -16.48 -14.46 19.28
N ARG A 25 -16.43 -15.47 18.41
CA ARG A 25 -16.00 -15.30 17.01
C ARG A 25 -16.80 -14.22 16.26
N GLY A 26 -18.11 -14.15 16.47
CA GLY A 26 -18.97 -13.12 15.87
C GLY A 26 -18.61 -11.71 16.37
N ARG A 27 -18.41 -11.56 17.69
CA ARG A 27 -18.02 -10.26 18.27
C ARG A 27 -16.62 -9.83 17.85
N LYS A 28 -15.68 -10.76 17.69
CA LYS A 28 -14.34 -10.49 17.13
C LYS A 28 -14.44 -9.85 15.74
N TYR A 29 -15.28 -10.39 14.87
CA TYR A 29 -15.46 -9.87 13.51
C TYR A 29 -16.22 -8.55 13.48
N ALA A 30 -17.24 -8.37 14.31
CA ALA A 30 -17.89 -7.08 14.49
C ALA A 30 -16.88 -6.01 14.94
N ASN A 31 -16.06 -6.31 15.95
CA ASN A 31 -15.02 -5.41 16.44
C ASN A 31 -13.98 -5.08 15.36
N LEU A 32 -13.58 -6.06 14.53
CA LEU A 32 -12.68 -5.83 13.40
C LEU A 32 -13.31 -4.90 12.37
N LEU A 33 -14.54 -5.17 11.94
CA LEU A 33 -15.25 -4.33 10.98
C LEU A 33 -15.43 -2.90 11.53
N ILE A 34 -15.85 -2.75 12.78
CA ILE A 34 -15.96 -1.42 13.42
C ILE A 34 -14.60 -0.72 13.40
N THR A 35 -13.53 -1.40 13.80
CA THR A 35 -12.19 -0.79 13.87
C THR A 35 -11.74 -0.29 12.50
N PHE A 36 -11.89 -1.10 11.45
CA PHE A 36 -11.49 -0.71 10.11
C PHE A 36 -12.44 0.33 9.47
N THR A 37 -13.73 0.28 9.75
CA THR A 37 -14.68 1.31 9.30
C THR A 37 -14.37 2.65 9.94
N VAL A 38 -14.11 2.70 11.25
CA VAL A 38 -13.69 3.93 11.93
C VAL A 38 -12.33 4.40 11.40
N SER A 39 -11.42 3.48 11.08
CA SER A 39 -10.17 3.83 10.39
C SER A 39 -10.40 4.45 9.02
N GLY A 40 -11.38 3.99 8.24
CA GLY A 40 -11.78 4.62 6.99
C GLY A 40 -12.34 6.02 7.20
N LEU A 41 -13.29 6.16 8.13
CA LEU A 41 -13.89 7.46 8.47
C LEU A 41 -12.88 8.48 9.00
N TRP A 42 -11.79 8.03 9.63
CA TRP A 42 -10.69 8.91 10.05
C TRP A 42 -9.99 9.59 8.85
N HIS A 43 -9.99 8.96 7.68
CA HIS A 43 -9.40 9.53 6.47
C HIS A 43 -10.34 10.49 5.72
N GLY A 44 -11.66 10.37 5.89
CA GLY A 44 -12.63 11.28 5.29
C GLY A 44 -14.08 10.86 5.52
N ALA A 45 -15.01 11.81 5.39
CA ALA A 45 -16.44 11.59 5.65
C ALA A 45 -17.21 10.96 4.46
N GLY A 46 -16.54 10.72 3.33
CA GLY A 46 -17.15 10.14 2.14
C GLY A 46 -17.48 8.65 2.26
N TRP A 47 -18.51 8.21 1.54
CA TRP A 47 -18.90 6.79 1.46
C TRP A 47 -17.79 5.88 0.92
N ASN A 48 -16.93 6.42 0.08
CA ASN A 48 -15.78 5.73 -0.50
C ASN A 48 -14.77 5.30 0.59
N PHE A 49 -14.52 6.15 1.60
CA PHE A 49 -13.68 5.81 2.74
C PHE A 49 -14.30 4.76 3.66
N LEU A 50 -15.62 4.81 3.85
CA LEU A 50 -16.36 3.80 4.60
C LEU A 50 -16.24 2.43 3.91
N VAL A 51 -16.46 2.37 2.59
CA VAL A 51 -16.28 1.14 1.79
C VAL A 51 -14.84 0.66 1.83
N TRP A 52 -13.86 1.55 1.69
CA TRP A 52 -12.44 1.21 1.82
C TRP A 52 -12.12 0.55 3.17
N GLY A 53 -12.59 1.13 4.27
CA GLY A 53 -12.41 0.56 5.61
C GLY A 53 -13.07 -0.81 5.73
N MET A 54 -14.33 -0.93 5.31
CA MET A 54 -15.04 -2.21 5.32
C MET A 54 -14.33 -3.29 4.50
N LEU A 55 -13.80 -2.97 3.32
CA LEU A 55 -13.06 -3.92 2.48
C LEU A 55 -11.85 -4.51 3.22
N HIS A 56 -11.03 -3.67 3.88
CA HIS A 56 -9.90 -4.15 4.68
C HIS A 56 -10.36 -5.03 5.86
N GLY A 57 -11.45 -4.64 6.54
CA GLY A 57 -12.04 -5.46 7.59
C GLY A 57 -12.54 -6.82 7.10
N VAL A 58 -13.19 -6.85 5.93
CA VAL A 58 -13.64 -8.08 5.27
C VAL A 58 -12.45 -8.95 4.84
N TYR A 59 -11.38 -8.38 4.29
CA TYR A 59 -10.17 -9.13 3.94
C TYR A 59 -9.52 -9.77 5.17
N GLN A 60 -9.43 -9.04 6.28
CA GLN A 60 -8.89 -9.57 7.53
C GLN A 60 -9.77 -10.70 8.10
N MET A 61 -11.09 -10.54 8.07
CA MET A 61 -12.06 -11.56 8.48
C MET A 61 -11.97 -12.80 7.58
N ALA A 62 -11.93 -12.62 6.26
CA ALA A 62 -11.79 -13.70 5.29
C ALA A 62 -10.45 -14.45 5.49
N GLY A 63 -9.36 -13.72 5.77
CA GLY A 63 -8.07 -14.31 6.11
C GLY A 63 -8.14 -15.23 7.33
N ASP A 64 -8.84 -14.82 8.39
CA ASP A 64 -9.04 -15.62 9.62
C ASP A 64 -9.96 -16.83 9.37
N LEU A 65 -11.08 -16.64 8.66
CA LEU A 65 -12.04 -17.69 8.31
C LEU A 65 -11.40 -18.79 7.44
N THR A 66 -10.72 -18.37 6.38
CA THR A 66 -10.09 -19.29 5.41
C THR A 66 -8.79 -19.89 5.93
N GLY A 67 -8.22 -19.39 7.03
CA GLY A 67 -6.95 -19.87 7.57
C GLY A 67 -6.92 -21.39 7.80
N LYS A 68 -7.94 -21.93 8.49
CA LYS A 68 -8.06 -23.38 8.73
C LYS A 68 -8.22 -24.19 7.44
N LEU A 69 -9.05 -23.69 6.52
CA LEU A 69 -9.28 -24.33 5.22
C LEU A 69 -7.99 -24.37 4.39
N ARG A 70 -7.26 -23.25 4.30
CA ARG A 70 -5.97 -23.15 3.58
C ARG A 70 -4.94 -24.10 4.16
N LEU A 71 -4.86 -24.22 5.49
CA LEU A 71 -3.97 -25.18 6.15
C LEU A 71 -4.33 -26.64 5.81
N ASN A 72 -5.61 -26.98 5.81
CA ASN A 72 -6.08 -28.32 5.45
C ASN A 72 -5.80 -28.65 3.98
N ILE A 73 -6.07 -27.72 3.06
CA ILE A 73 -5.77 -27.86 1.63
C ILE A 73 -4.26 -28.04 1.41
N ASN A 74 -3.43 -27.19 2.03
CA ASN A 74 -1.98 -27.29 1.92
C ASN A 74 -1.45 -28.63 2.44
N ARG A 75 -2.04 -29.16 3.54
CA ARG A 75 -1.66 -30.47 4.09
C ARG A 75 -2.09 -31.61 3.15
N CYS A 76 -3.32 -31.55 2.63
CA CYS A 76 -3.86 -32.56 1.72
C CYS A 76 -3.05 -32.65 0.40
N LEU A 77 -2.76 -31.49 -0.20
CA LEU A 77 -2.01 -31.38 -1.45
C LEU A 77 -0.48 -31.46 -1.25
N LYS A 78 0.00 -31.62 -0.01
CA LYS A 78 1.43 -31.60 0.35
C LYS A 78 2.16 -30.36 -0.23
N THR A 79 1.47 -29.24 -0.26
CA THR A 79 1.97 -27.99 -0.85
C THR A 79 3.19 -27.51 -0.09
N ARG A 80 4.28 -27.20 -0.83
CA ARG A 80 5.50 -26.62 -0.25
C ARG A 80 5.28 -25.15 0.09
N THR A 81 4.66 -24.87 1.24
CA THR A 81 4.34 -23.51 1.71
C THR A 81 5.57 -22.63 1.92
N GLY A 82 6.75 -23.23 2.11
CA GLY A 82 8.03 -22.51 2.20
C GLY A 82 8.63 -22.12 0.85
N SER A 83 8.09 -22.60 -0.27
CA SER A 83 8.63 -22.31 -1.60
C SER A 83 8.47 -20.84 -1.98
N PHE A 84 9.41 -20.34 -2.79
CA PHE A 84 9.37 -18.97 -3.30
C PHE A 84 8.07 -18.69 -4.08
N SER A 85 7.66 -19.60 -4.97
CA SER A 85 6.45 -19.45 -5.77
C SER A 85 5.18 -19.34 -4.92
N TYR A 86 5.07 -20.13 -3.86
CA TYR A 86 3.93 -20.05 -2.93
C TYR A 86 3.88 -18.70 -2.21
N ARG A 87 5.02 -18.23 -1.69
CA ARG A 87 5.11 -16.93 -1.02
C ARG A 87 4.82 -15.77 -1.99
N MET A 88 5.36 -15.84 -3.20
CA MET A 88 5.10 -14.86 -4.25
C MET A 88 3.62 -14.78 -4.59
N ALA A 89 2.94 -15.92 -4.76
CA ALA A 89 1.50 -15.97 -5.00
C ALA A 89 0.70 -15.33 -3.84
N GLN A 90 1.05 -15.62 -2.58
CA GLN A 90 0.41 -14.99 -1.42
C GLN A 90 0.62 -13.47 -1.39
N THR A 91 1.83 -13.01 -1.73
CA THR A 91 2.14 -11.59 -1.83
C THR A 91 1.31 -10.92 -2.93
N VAL A 92 1.27 -11.50 -4.13
CA VAL A 92 0.50 -10.98 -5.27
C VAL A 92 -0.99 -10.92 -4.94
N ILE A 93 -1.57 -11.97 -4.35
CA ILE A 93 -2.97 -11.97 -3.95
C ILE A 93 -3.24 -10.85 -2.93
N THR A 94 -2.40 -10.72 -1.90
CA THR A 94 -2.58 -9.67 -0.89
C THR A 94 -2.44 -8.28 -1.50
N PHE A 95 -1.47 -8.10 -2.40
CA PHE A 95 -1.23 -6.85 -3.12
C PHE A 95 -2.45 -6.45 -3.96
N LEU A 96 -2.98 -7.36 -4.79
CA LEU A 96 -4.16 -7.10 -5.61
C LEU A 96 -5.41 -6.77 -4.78
N LEU A 97 -5.62 -7.44 -3.65
CA LEU A 97 -6.74 -7.13 -2.74
C LEU A 97 -6.59 -5.72 -2.15
N VAL A 98 -5.39 -5.37 -1.70
CA VAL A 98 -5.11 -4.06 -1.12
C VAL A 98 -5.24 -2.96 -2.19
N ASP A 99 -4.73 -3.18 -3.40
CA ASP A 99 -4.84 -2.25 -4.52
C ASP A 99 -6.29 -2.03 -4.95
N LEU A 100 -7.10 -3.10 -4.98
CA LEU A 100 -8.53 -2.99 -5.24
C LEU A 100 -9.21 -2.10 -4.21
N ALA A 101 -8.84 -2.20 -2.92
CA ALA A 101 -9.34 -1.28 -1.91
C ALA A 101 -8.87 0.16 -2.18
N TRP A 102 -7.61 0.38 -2.54
CA TRP A 102 -7.07 1.72 -2.84
C TRP A 102 -7.82 2.47 -3.95
N ILE A 103 -8.45 1.78 -4.89
CA ILE A 103 -9.34 2.41 -5.88
C ILE A 103 -10.46 3.19 -5.18
N PHE A 104 -11.10 2.61 -4.17
CA PHE A 104 -12.15 3.28 -3.39
C PHE A 104 -11.60 4.42 -2.54
N PHE A 105 -10.36 4.32 -2.07
CA PHE A 105 -9.75 5.42 -1.31
C PHE A 105 -9.52 6.66 -2.18
N ARG A 106 -9.08 6.46 -3.44
CA ARG A 106 -8.66 7.56 -4.32
C ARG A 106 -9.77 8.14 -5.17
N ALA A 107 -10.76 7.33 -5.56
CA ALA A 107 -11.83 7.76 -6.45
C ALA A 107 -12.78 8.77 -5.78
N ASP A 108 -13.36 9.65 -6.60
CA ASP A 108 -14.31 10.68 -6.19
C ASP A 108 -15.71 10.08 -5.94
N GLY A 109 -15.80 9.18 -4.97
CA GLY A 109 -17.01 8.47 -4.58
C GLY A 109 -17.10 7.02 -5.03
N VAL A 110 -18.07 6.30 -4.46
CA VAL A 110 -18.25 4.86 -4.67
C VAL A 110 -18.61 4.52 -6.12
N ARG A 111 -19.42 5.37 -6.77
CA ARG A 111 -19.81 5.16 -8.18
C ARG A 111 -18.60 5.23 -9.11
N ALA A 112 -17.75 6.23 -8.95
CA ALA A 112 -16.52 6.36 -9.74
C ALA A 112 -15.59 5.15 -9.53
N ALA A 113 -15.42 4.70 -8.28
CA ALA A 113 -14.62 3.50 -7.97
C ALA A 113 -15.16 2.24 -8.68
N LEU A 114 -16.49 2.03 -8.66
CA LEU A 114 -17.12 0.90 -9.34
C LEU A 114 -16.99 1.01 -10.86
N GLU A 115 -17.10 2.21 -11.43
CA GLU A 115 -16.88 2.45 -12.85
C GLU A 115 -15.43 2.14 -13.26
N TYR A 116 -14.43 2.48 -12.43
CA TYR A 116 -13.04 2.08 -12.65
C TYR A 116 -12.87 0.56 -12.67
N CYS A 117 -13.39 -0.13 -11.65
CA CYS A 117 -13.34 -1.60 -11.58
C CYS A 117 -14.02 -2.27 -12.78
N ALA A 118 -15.18 -1.77 -13.21
CA ALA A 118 -15.90 -2.29 -14.37
C ALA A 118 -15.10 -2.06 -15.67
N ARG A 119 -14.53 -0.87 -15.85
CA ARG A 119 -13.76 -0.54 -17.06
C ARG A 119 -12.48 -1.37 -17.19
N MET A 120 -11.83 -1.73 -16.09
CA MET A 120 -10.65 -2.62 -16.11
C MET A 120 -10.95 -3.98 -16.77
N VAL A 121 -12.19 -4.46 -16.66
CA VAL A 121 -12.62 -5.75 -17.24
C VAL A 121 -13.27 -5.58 -18.61
N VAL A 122 -14.12 -4.56 -18.77
CA VAL A 122 -14.92 -4.37 -20.00
C VAL A 122 -14.11 -3.73 -21.14
N LYS A 123 -13.22 -2.79 -20.83
CA LYS A 123 -12.37 -2.08 -21.80
C LYS A 123 -10.92 -2.47 -21.60
N TRP A 124 -10.64 -3.74 -21.83
CA TRP A 124 -9.28 -4.28 -21.75
C TRP A 124 -8.45 -3.75 -22.93
N ASP A 125 -7.59 -2.75 -22.67
CA ASP A 125 -6.64 -2.21 -23.64
C ASP A 125 -5.23 -2.09 -23.05
N PRO A 126 -4.43 -3.17 -23.06
CA PRO A 126 -3.06 -3.15 -22.58
C PRO A 126 -2.11 -2.43 -23.53
N TRP A 127 -2.55 -2.13 -24.77
CA TRP A 127 -1.71 -1.47 -25.75
C TRP A 127 -1.54 0.03 -25.45
N SER A 128 -2.51 0.63 -24.75
CA SER A 128 -2.43 1.99 -24.19
C SER A 128 -1.16 2.24 -23.34
N LEU A 129 -0.58 1.19 -22.75
CA LEU A 129 0.67 1.29 -21.98
C LEU A 129 1.91 1.52 -22.87
N PHE A 130 1.85 1.18 -24.15
CA PHE A 130 2.99 1.20 -25.07
C PHE A 130 2.84 2.22 -26.20
N ASN A 131 1.63 2.66 -26.50
CA ASN A 131 1.35 3.62 -27.58
C ASN A 131 1.60 5.09 -27.18
N GLY A 132 1.97 5.35 -25.92
CA GLY A 132 2.26 6.68 -25.40
C GLY A 132 1.08 7.41 -24.76
N GLU A 133 -0.11 6.80 -24.70
CA GLU A 133 -1.27 7.36 -23.99
C GLU A 133 -1.01 7.52 -22.49
N ILE A 134 -0.13 6.70 -21.90
CA ILE A 134 0.23 6.85 -20.48
C ILE A 134 0.78 8.25 -20.15
N TYR A 135 1.39 8.93 -21.11
CA TYR A 135 1.95 10.28 -20.91
C TYR A 135 0.89 11.40 -20.99
N THR A 136 -0.34 11.08 -21.38
CA THR A 136 -1.47 12.04 -21.38
C THR A 136 -2.24 12.03 -20.06
N LEU A 137 -1.89 11.10 -19.13
CA LEU A 137 -2.51 10.96 -17.81
C LEU A 137 -1.97 11.96 -16.76
N GLY A 138 -1.33 13.05 -17.21
CA GLY A 138 -0.82 14.12 -16.34
C GLY A 138 0.64 13.99 -15.92
N LEU A 139 1.42 13.07 -16.53
CA LEU A 139 2.88 12.99 -16.39
C LEU A 139 3.52 12.94 -17.77
N GLU A 140 4.34 13.93 -18.09
CA GLU A 140 5.13 13.93 -19.31
C GLU A 140 6.21 12.82 -19.30
N ARG A 141 6.77 12.51 -20.47
CA ARG A 141 7.82 11.48 -20.61
C ARG A 141 8.99 11.65 -19.63
N PRO A 142 9.57 12.86 -19.43
CA PRO A 142 10.69 13.02 -18.49
C PRO A 142 10.29 12.74 -17.04
N GLU A 143 9.11 13.20 -16.62
CA GLU A 143 8.57 13.02 -15.28
C GLU A 143 8.29 11.55 -15.00
N PHE A 144 7.72 10.84 -15.98
CA PHE A 144 7.50 9.41 -15.91
C PHE A 144 8.82 8.62 -15.79
N ASN A 145 9.86 9.03 -16.51
CA ASN A 145 11.19 8.40 -16.40
C ASN A 145 11.81 8.62 -15.01
N ILE A 146 11.67 9.83 -14.44
CA ILE A 146 12.12 10.13 -13.09
C ILE A 146 11.36 9.28 -12.07
N LEU A 147 10.03 9.15 -12.23
CA LEU A 147 9.19 8.29 -11.40
C LEU A 147 9.66 6.83 -11.44
N LEU A 148 9.88 6.26 -12.64
CA LEU A 148 10.36 4.88 -12.78
C LEU A 148 11.74 4.68 -12.17
N ALA A 149 12.67 5.62 -12.37
CA ALA A 149 13.98 5.57 -11.75
C ALA A 149 13.88 5.62 -10.22
N GLY A 150 13.02 6.49 -9.68
CA GLY A 150 12.75 6.59 -8.24
C GLY A 150 12.18 5.29 -7.66
N ILE A 151 11.18 4.69 -8.33
CA ILE A 151 10.60 3.41 -7.92
C ILE A 151 11.68 2.30 -7.94
N LEU A 152 12.51 2.24 -8.98
CA LEU A 152 13.58 1.26 -9.08
C LEU A 152 14.59 1.42 -7.94
N VAL A 153 15.01 2.66 -7.64
CA VAL A 153 15.92 2.94 -6.52
C VAL A 153 15.30 2.50 -5.19
N LEU A 154 14.05 2.85 -4.93
CA LEU A 154 13.33 2.43 -3.71
C LEU A 154 13.23 0.91 -3.61
N PHE A 155 12.91 0.24 -4.71
CA PHE A 155 12.83 -1.21 -4.78
C PHE A 155 14.18 -1.87 -4.50
N LEU A 156 15.27 -1.37 -5.09
CA LEU A 156 16.63 -1.87 -4.83
C LEU A 156 17.04 -1.66 -3.37
N VAL A 157 16.73 -0.50 -2.79
CA VAL A 157 16.99 -0.22 -1.37
C VAL A 157 16.21 -1.18 -0.47
N ASP A 158 14.94 -1.45 -0.77
CA ASP A 158 14.13 -2.40 0.00
C ASP A 158 14.62 -3.85 -0.17
N LEU A 159 15.06 -4.23 -1.37
CA LEU A 159 15.65 -5.54 -1.64
C LEU A 159 16.96 -5.73 -0.86
N LEU A 160 17.84 -4.73 -0.85
CA LEU A 160 19.07 -4.75 -0.06
C LEU A 160 18.78 -4.83 1.44
N ARG A 161 17.79 -4.05 1.91
CA ARG A 161 17.33 -4.12 3.31
C ARG A 161 16.81 -5.51 3.66
N HIS A 162 16.07 -6.15 2.75
CA HIS A 162 15.53 -7.48 2.96
C HIS A 162 16.63 -8.56 2.98
N GLN A 163 17.60 -8.49 2.07
CA GLN A 163 18.68 -9.47 1.97
C GLN A 163 19.72 -9.33 3.10
N LYS A 164 20.14 -8.10 3.43
CA LYS A 164 21.19 -7.85 4.42
C LYS A 164 20.65 -7.65 5.85
N GLY A 165 19.34 -7.45 6.01
CA GLY A 165 18.73 -7.16 7.31
C GLY A 165 19.14 -5.82 7.93
N GLN A 166 19.84 -4.96 7.17
CA GLN A 166 20.36 -3.67 7.62
C GLN A 166 19.56 -2.51 7.01
N SER A 167 19.45 -1.39 7.74
CA SER A 167 18.88 -0.16 7.19
C SER A 167 19.84 0.48 6.17
N PHE A 168 19.31 1.31 5.27
CA PHE A 168 20.12 2.11 4.35
C PHE A 168 21.18 2.96 5.09
N SER A 169 20.82 3.51 6.24
CA SER A 169 21.75 4.24 7.11
C SER A 169 22.87 3.36 7.67
N GLY A 170 22.57 2.11 8.03
CA GLY A 170 23.56 1.13 8.48
C GLY A 170 24.52 0.76 7.35
N PHE A 171 23.99 0.45 6.16
CA PHE A 171 24.80 0.18 4.97
C PHE A 171 25.75 1.33 4.64
N LEU A 172 25.25 2.58 4.69
CA LEU A 172 26.06 3.77 4.38
C LEU A 172 27.12 4.06 5.45
N ALA A 173 26.87 3.69 6.70
CA ALA A 173 27.82 3.86 7.81
C ALA A 173 29.06 2.95 7.68
N GLU A 174 28.91 1.81 7.02
CA GLU A 174 30.01 0.86 6.75
C GLU A 174 30.90 1.30 5.56
N GLN A 175 30.48 2.29 4.78
CA GLN A 175 31.22 2.74 3.60
C GLN A 175 32.32 3.74 3.94
N CYS A 176 33.31 3.84 3.04
CA CYS A 176 34.36 4.86 3.13
C CYS A 176 33.78 6.28 3.14
N ILE A 177 34.49 7.20 3.80
CA ILE A 177 34.02 8.59 4.02
C ILE A 177 33.63 9.30 2.72
N TRP A 178 34.42 9.16 1.65
CA TRP A 178 34.15 9.81 0.37
C TRP A 178 32.86 9.31 -0.28
N PHE A 179 32.59 8.00 -0.21
CA PHE A 179 31.38 7.39 -0.77
C PHE A 179 30.15 7.82 0.03
N ARG A 180 30.24 7.76 1.37
CA ARG A 180 29.18 8.17 2.27
C ARG A 180 28.76 9.62 2.04
N TRP A 181 29.71 10.55 2.03
CA TRP A 181 29.42 11.96 1.79
C TRP A 181 28.99 12.22 0.35
N GLY A 182 29.56 11.52 -0.63
CA GLY A 182 29.12 11.60 -2.03
C GLY A 182 27.64 11.26 -2.19
N VAL A 183 27.18 10.17 -1.57
CA VAL A 183 25.76 9.78 -1.58
C VAL A 183 24.88 10.81 -0.87
N LEU A 184 25.27 11.30 0.31
CA LEU A 184 24.47 12.30 1.04
C LEU A 184 24.36 13.62 0.27
N LEU A 185 25.46 14.09 -0.31
CA LEU A 185 25.46 15.30 -1.14
C LEU A 185 24.65 15.11 -2.41
N ALA A 186 24.72 13.92 -3.04
CA ALA A 186 23.91 13.60 -4.20
C ALA A 186 22.41 13.55 -3.87
N LEU A 187 22.02 12.99 -2.72
CA LEU A 187 20.63 13.01 -2.26
C LEU A 187 20.14 14.44 -1.97
N MET A 188 20.98 15.26 -1.33
CA MET A 188 20.67 16.67 -1.09
C MET A 188 20.50 17.43 -2.42
N TRP A 189 21.42 17.23 -3.36
CA TRP A 189 21.32 17.79 -4.71
C TRP A 189 20.06 17.31 -5.44
N ALA A 190 19.73 16.03 -5.37
CA ALA A 190 18.52 15.48 -5.96
C ALA A 190 17.26 16.14 -5.38
N THR A 191 17.21 16.38 -4.06
CA THR A 191 16.09 17.12 -3.46
C THR A 191 16.01 18.57 -3.96
N LEU A 192 17.14 19.25 -4.18
CA LEU A 192 17.19 20.62 -4.70
C LEU A 192 16.83 20.74 -6.18
N VAL A 193 17.16 19.73 -6.99
CA VAL A 193 16.90 19.75 -8.44
C VAL A 193 15.51 19.23 -8.77
N PHE A 194 15.07 18.16 -8.10
CA PHE A 194 13.78 17.52 -8.34
C PHE A 194 12.69 17.92 -7.34
N GLY A 195 13.01 18.81 -6.40
CA GLY A 195 12.02 19.41 -5.51
C GLY A 195 11.07 20.32 -6.29
N ILE A 196 9.82 20.38 -5.86
CA ILE A 196 8.83 21.31 -6.43
C ILE A 196 8.93 22.62 -5.65
N TYR A 197 9.32 23.70 -6.34
CA TYR A 197 9.51 25.04 -5.77
C TYR A 197 8.70 26.08 -6.56
N GLY A 198 8.09 27.06 -5.88
CA GLY A 198 7.45 28.19 -6.54
C GLY A 198 6.28 28.80 -5.77
N ILE A 199 5.86 29.99 -6.17
CA ILE A 199 4.74 30.75 -5.56
C ILE A 199 3.39 30.05 -5.78
N GLN A 200 3.31 29.20 -6.82
CA GLN A 200 2.14 28.36 -7.11
C GLN A 200 2.08 27.09 -6.24
N PHE A 201 3.16 26.75 -5.53
CA PHE A 201 3.18 25.62 -4.61
C PHE A 201 2.66 26.07 -3.24
N SER A 202 1.40 25.76 -2.97
CA SER A 202 0.81 25.94 -1.65
C SER A 202 1.27 24.81 -0.72
N SER A 203 2.14 25.12 0.24
CA SER A 203 2.56 24.18 1.28
C SER A 203 1.43 23.82 2.28
N SER A 204 0.22 24.39 2.14
CA SER A 204 -0.79 24.43 3.19
C SER A 204 -1.90 23.38 3.08
N GLN A 205 -1.87 22.47 2.09
CA GLN A 205 -2.80 21.35 2.07
C GLN A 205 -2.05 20.03 2.07
N PHE A 206 -2.07 19.37 3.24
CA PHE A 206 -1.74 17.95 3.32
C PHE A 206 -2.59 17.19 2.30
N ILE A 207 -1.95 16.40 1.44
CA ILE A 207 -2.59 15.55 0.43
C ILE A 207 -3.74 14.71 1.01
N TYR A 208 -3.69 14.38 2.32
CA TYR A 208 -4.73 13.64 3.03
C TYR A 208 -6.02 14.42 3.32
N PHE A 209 -6.14 15.69 2.93
CA PHE A 209 -7.35 16.49 3.15
C PHE A 209 -7.92 17.09 1.86
N GLN A 210 -7.48 16.61 0.69
CA GLN A 210 -7.98 17.04 -0.61
C GLN A 210 -9.07 16.11 -1.16
N PHE A 211 -10.04 15.72 -0.31
CA PHE A 211 -11.15 14.84 -0.66
C PHE A 211 -12.48 15.59 -0.61
#